data_AF-A0A1F6G542-F1
#
_entry.id   AF-A0A1F6G542-F1
#
_cell.length_a   1.000
_cell.length_b   1.000
_cell.length_c   1.000
_cell.angle_alpha   90.00
_cell.angle_beta   90.00
_cell.angle_gamma   90.00
#
_symmetry.space_group_name_H-M   'P 1'
#
loop_
_entity.id
_entity.type
_entity.pdbx_description
1 polymer ?
#
loop_
_entity_poly.entity_id
_entity_poly.type
_entity_poly.pdbx_seq_one_letter_code
_entity_poly.pdbx_strand_id
1 'polypeptide(L)'
;MLSVKGYFRQGQIVLDGEVRDLPNKAQVLISFPNQVGNLVLFNTKFDEISARRGRRQSIRHATKGNITLVEKNPSREQIIQAELIDASYGGISFTSSHLFVENTVLQVGFADPTKPANILIEFDLEIRAVSCCNQGYKVGCMFYNSLDEQLFHRLTRLIT
;
A
#
# COMPACT_ATOMS: atom_id res chain seq x y z
N MET A 1 -18.01 -11.31 4.65
CA MET A 1 -17.82 -10.12 5.50
C MET A 1 -17.67 -10.62 6.93
N LEU A 2 -16.47 -10.49 7.52
CA LEU A 2 -16.23 -10.87 8.91
C LEU A 2 -16.78 -9.76 9.82
N SER A 3 -17.60 -10.11 10.81
CA SER A 3 -18.09 -9.16 11.82
C SER A 3 -17.53 -9.57 13.17
N VAL A 4 -16.91 -8.63 13.85
CA VAL A 4 -16.26 -8.83 15.14
C VAL A 4 -16.82 -7.80 16.11
N LYS A 5 -17.22 -8.26 17.28
CA LYS A 5 -17.65 -7.37 18.36
C LYS A 5 -16.43 -6.83 19.10
N GLY A 6 -16.53 -5.61 19.57
CA GLY A 6 -15.48 -4.96 20.33
C GLY A 6 -16.02 -3.75 21.06
N TYR A 7 -15.19 -3.18 21.90
CA TYR A 7 -15.50 -1.98 22.66
C TYR A 7 -14.42 -0.92 22.42
N PHE A 8 -14.85 0.33 22.32
CA PHE A 8 -13.94 1.46 22.23
C PHE A 8 -13.58 1.94 23.63
N ARG A 9 -12.28 1.93 23.97
CA ARG A 9 -11.78 2.38 25.27
C ARG A 9 -10.45 3.10 25.07
N GLN A 10 -10.30 4.30 25.65
CA GLN A 10 -9.06 5.08 25.64
C GLN A 10 -8.48 5.33 24.23
N GLY A 11 -9.34 5.54 23.23
CA GLY A 11 -8.87 5.79 21.86
C GLY A 11 -8.60 4.54 21.03
N GLN A 12 -8.74 3.35 21.60
CA GLN A 12 -8.48 2.09 20.93
C GLN A 12 -9.75 1.26 20.80
N ILE A 13 -9.86 0.47 19.72
CA ILE A 13 -10.88 -0.56 19.57
C ILE A 13 -10.27 -1.86 20.07
N VAL A 14 -10.84 -2.39 21.16
CA VAL A 14 -10.45 -3.68 21.71
C VAL A 14 -11.51 -4.70 21.29
N LEU A 15 -11.08 -5.81 20.71
CA LEU A 15 -11.99 -6.86 20.27
C LEU A 15 -12.48 -7.64 21.49
N ASP A 16 -13.77 -7.99 21.47
CA ASP A 16 -14.42 -8.75 22.53
C ASP A 16 -14.20 -10.25 22.28
N GLY A 17 -13.22 -10.81 22.98
CA GLY A 17 -12.81 -12.21 22.87
C GLY A 17 -11.61 -12.46 21.94
N GLU A 18 -11.11 -13.70 21.95
CA GLU A 18 -10.08 -14.13 20.99
C GLU A 18 -10.72 -14.33 19.61
N VAL A 19 -10.28 -13.52 18.65
CA VAL A 19 -10.70 -13.66 17.26
C VAL A 19 -9.57 -14.34 16.50
N ARG A 20 -9.80 -15.58 16.10
CA ARG A 20 -8.88 -16.33 15.25
C ARG A 20 -9.04 -15.89 13.80
N ASP A 21 -7.99 -16.07 13.01
CA ASP A 21 -7.99 -15.85 11.56
C ASP A 21 -8.27 -14.41 11.10
N LEU A 22 -7.95 -13.41 11.94
CA LEU A 22 -7.96 -12.02 11.50
C LEU A 22 -6.82 -11.76 10.51
N PRO A 23 -7.08 -11.06 9.39
CA PRO A 23 -6.02 -10.63 8.50
C PRO A 23 -5.11 -9.61 9.18
N ASN A 24 -3.82 -9.62 8.84
CA ASN A 24 -2.81 -8.72 9.41
C ASN A 24 -3.15 -7.22 9.23
N LYS A 25 -3.85 -6.86 8.15
CA LYS A 25 -4.47 -5.54 7.96
C LYS A 25 -5.84 -5.73 7.31
N ALA A 26 -6.81 -4.90 7.70
CA ALA A 26 -8.15 -4.90 7.14
C ALA A 26 -8.69 -3.47 6.98
N GLN A 27 -9.52 -3.26 5.96
CA GLN A 27 -10.45 -2.14 5.96
C GLN A 27 -11.58 -2.45 6.93
N VAL A 28 -11.82 -1.56 7.90
CA VAL A 28 -12.81 -1.77 8.95
C VAL A 28 -13.95 -0.78 8.76
N LEU A 29 -15.18 -1.29 8.71
CA LEU A 29 -16.39 -0.49 8.87
C LEU A 29 -16.78 -0.53 10.34
N ILE A 30 -16.83 0.63 10.99
CA ILE A 30 -17.27 0.76 12.38
C ILE A 30 -18.70 1.27 12.38
N SER A 31 -19.61 0.52 13.00
CA SER A 31 -21.03 0.89 13.12
C SER A 31 -21.43 1.02 14.59
N PHE A 32 -22.20 2.05 14.91
CA PHE A 32 -22.72 2.31 16.25
C PHE A 32 -24.25 2.22 16.25
N PRO A 33 -24.84 1.01 16.37
CA PRO A 33 -26.25 0.77 16.07
C PRO A 33 -27.27 1.47 16.98
N ASN A 34 -26.84 2.15 18.06
CA ASN A 34 -27.73 2.78 19.04
C ASN A 34 -27.41 4.26 19.35
N GLN A 35 -26.63 4.95 18.53
CA GLN A 35 -26.39 6.39 18.74
C GLN A 35 -27.43 7.24 18.02
N VAL A 36 -28.48 7.64 18.75
CA VAL A 36 -29.32 8.76 18.38
C VAL A 36 -28.50 10.04 18.59
N GLY A 37 -27.96 10.59 17.50
CA GLY A 37 -27.53 12.00 17.45
C GLY A 37 -26.18 12.39 18.05
N ASN A 38 -25.30 11.47 18.46
CA ASN A 38 -23.98 11.86 18.96
C ASN A 38 -22.88 11.69 17.90
N LEU A 39 -22.14 12.79 17.70
CA LEU A 39 -20.97 12.85 16.83
C LEU A 39 -19.81 12.10 17.52
N VAL A 40 -19.44 10.92 17.02
CA VAL A 40 -18.28 10.17 17.54
C VAL A 40 -17.01 10.76 16.91
N LEU A 41 -16.34 11.64 17.64
CA LEU A 41 -15.05 12.19 17.26
C LEU A 41 -13.94 11.22 17.65
N PHE A 42 -13.35 10.54 16.67
CA PHE A 42 -12.09 9.81 16.85
C PHE A 42 -10.95 10.82 16.90
N ASN A 43 -10.57 11.27 18.10
CA ASN A 43 -9.43 12.17 18.28
C ASN A 43 -8.09 11.43 18.47
N THR A 44 -8.07 10.12 18.23
CA THR A 44 -6.90 9.28 18.41
C THR A 44 -6.12 9.22 17.12
N LYS A 45 -4.93 9.84 17.11
CA LYS A 45 -3.89 9.44 16.18
C LYS A 45 -3.54 8.00 16.53
N PHE A 46 -3.88 7.06 15.64
CA PHE A 46 -3.35 5.71 15.75
C PHE A 46 -1.83 5.86 15.69
N ASP A 47 -1.14 5.42 16.74
CA ASP A 47 0.31 5.38 16.74
C ASP A 47 0.74 4.61 15.48
N GLU A 48 1.53 5.27 14.62
CA GLU A 48 2.19 4.54 13.54
C GLU A 48 3.03 3.47 14.21
N ILE A 49 2.62 2.19 14.07
CA ILE A 49 3.47 1.05 14.41
C ILE A 49 4.70 1.22 13.54
N SER A 50 5.74 1.82 14.13
CA SER A 50 6.99 2.14 13.47
C SER A 50 7.79 0.85 13.45
N ALA A 51 7.38 -0.05 12.55
CA ALA A 51 8.25 -1.14 12.12
C ALA A 51 9.61 -0.52 11.78
N ARG A 52 10.68 -1.03 12.41
CA ARG A 52 12.03 -0.48 12.32
C ARG A 52 12.38 -0.17 10.85
N ARG A 53 12.25 1.10 10.45
CA ARG A 53 12.56 1.54 9.09
C ARG A 53 14.08 1.45 8.93
N GLY A 54 14.54 0.61 8.00
CA GLY A 54 15.96 0.51 7.66
C GLY A 54 16.51 1.87 7.23
N ARG A 55 17.81 2.10 7.44
CA ARG A 55 18.47 3.31 6.92
C ARG A 55 18.43 3.29 5.40
N ARG A 56 18.09 4.43 4.79
CA ARG A 56 18.10 4.60 3.33
C ARG A 56 19.52 4.49 2.80
N GLN A 57 19.71 3.69 1.74
CA GLN A 57 21.01 3.50 1.08
C GLN A 57 21.14 4.32 -0.22
N SER A 58 20.04 4.86 -0.75
CA SER A 58 20.00 5.56 -2.03
C SER A 58 19.18 6.85 -1.95
N ILE A 59 19.60 7.87 -2.70
CA ILE A 59 18.83 9.10 -2.91
C ILE A 59 17.56 8.77 -3.70
N ARG A 60 16.43 9.38 -3.33
CA ARG A 60 15.15 9.29 -4.05
C ARG A 60 14.93 10.55 -4.87
N HIS A 61 14.49 10.36 -6.10
CA HIS A 61 14.12 11.42 -7.01
C HIS A 61 12.60 11.49 -7.07
N ALA A 62 12.05 12.70 -7.01
CA ALA A 62 10.63 12.90 -7.22
C ALA A 62 10.28 12.49 -8.66
N THR A 63 9.15 11.81 -8.80
CA THR A 63 8.77 11.14 -10.04
C THR A 63 7.28 11.33 -10.25
N LYS A 64 6.83 11.42 -11.51
CA LYS A 64 5.42 11.47 -11.85
C LYS A 64 5.13 10.43 -12.92
N GLY A 65 4.01 9.74 -12.79
CA GLY A 65 3.60 8.72 -13.75
C GLY A 65 2.64 7.72 -13.12
N ASN A 66 1.93 6.99 -13.97
CA ASN A 66 1.01 5.95 -13.53
C ASN A 66 1.68 4.59 -13.67
N ILE A 67 1.44 3.71 -12.70
CA ILE A 67 1.87 2.32 -12.72
C ILE A 67 0.65 1.41 -12.63
N THR A 68 0.77 0.25 -13.29
CA THR A 68 -0.21 -0.82 -13.19
C THR A 68 0.37 -1.90 -12.28
N LEU A 69 -0.21 -2.04 -11.10
CA LEU A 69 0.15 -3.09 -10.15
C LEU A 69 -0.75 -4.30 -10.45
N VAL A 70 -0.16 -5.49 -10.48
CA VAL A 70 -0.88 -6.74 -10.61
C VAL A 70 -0.66 -7.54 -9.34
N GLU A 71 -1.63 -7.47 -8.44
CA GLU A 71 -1.63 -8.32 -7.26
C GLU A 71 -2.09 -9.71 -7.66
N LYS A 72 -1.13 -10.65 -7.70
CA LYS A 72 -1.41 -12.08 -7.91
C LYS A 72 -1.59 -12.76 -6.56
N ASN A 73 -2.84 -12.87 -6.12
CA ASN A 73 -3.19 -13.78 -5.03
C ASN A 73 -3.70 -15.11 -5.60
N PRO A 74 -3.51 -16.25 -4.91
CA PRO A 74 -3.94 -17.58 -5.38
C PRO A 74 -5.42 -17.64 -5.80
N SER A 75 -6.24 -16.74 -5.24
CA SER A 75 -7.70 -16.72 -5.43
C SER A 75 -8.16 -15.66 -6.44
N ARG A 76 -7.31 -14.69 -6.81
CA ARG A 76 -7.69 -13.57 -7.70
C ARG A 76 -6.47 -12.80 -8.19
N GLU A 77 -6.48 -12.45 -9.47
CA GLU A 77 -5.62 -11.43 -10.04
C GLU A 77 -6.35 -10.08 -10.00
N GLN A 78 -5.73 -9.07 -9.38
CA GLN A 78 -6.30 -7.73 -9.29
C GLN A 78 -5.36 -6.71 -9.93
N ILE A 79 -5.90 -5.95 -10.88
CA ILE A 79 -5.20 -4.85 -11.55
C ILE A 79 -5.52 -3.56 -10.79
N ILE A 80 -4.48 -2.86 -10.34
CA ILE A 80 -4.58 -1.62 -9.55
C ILE A 80 -3.77 -0.53 -10.27
N GLN A 81 -4.42 0.58 -10.60
CA GLN A 81 -3.72 1.78 -11.08
C GLN A 81 -3.27 2.61 -9.88
N ALA A 82 -2.02 3.06 -9.91
CA ALA A 82 -1.43 3.88 -8.85
C ALA A 82 -0.54 4.99 -9.42
N GLU A 83 -0.40 6.08 -8.68
CA GLU A 83 0.43 7.22 -9.10
C GLU A 83 1.76 7.20 -8.37
N LEU A 84 2.87 7.29 -9.12
CA LEU A 84 4.21 7.39 -8.54
C LEU A 84 4.41 8.70 -7.81
N ILE A 85 5.18 8.62 -6.73
CA ILE A 85 5.61 9.76 -5.92
C ILE A 85 7.13 9.98 -6.11
N ASP A 86 7.90 8.91 -5.95
CA ASP A 86 9.35 8.94 -6.03
C ASP A 86 9.93 7.57 -6.44
N ALA A 87 11.16 7.59 -6.93
CA ALA A 87 11.93 6.40 -7.28
C ALA A 87 13.40 6.55 -6.85
N SER A 88 14.03 5.43 -6.53
CA SER A 88 15.48 5.29 -6.40
C SER A 88 15.93 3.95 -6.97
N TYR A 89 17.24 3.73 -7.01
CA TYR A 89 17.82 2.43 -7.37
C TYR A 89 17.31 1.27 -6.50
N GLY A 90 16.95 1.55 -5.24
CA GLY A 90 16.45 0.54 -4.31
C GLY A 90 14.94 0.28 -4.36
N GLY A 91 14.14 1.13 -5.03
CA GLY A 91 12.70 0.95 -5.08
C GLY A 91 11.92 2.22 -5.38
N ILE A 92 10.59 2.09 -5.39
CA ILE A 92 9.66 3.18 -5.72
C ILE A 92 8.72 3.49 -4.54
N SER A 93 7.98 4.59 -4.64
CA SER A 93 6.76 4.78 -3.87
C SER A 93 5.64 5.36 -4.70
N PHE A 94 4.40 5.06 -4.30
CA PHE A 94 3.19 5.47 -4.99
C PHE A 94 2.05 5.76 -4.02
N THR A 95 1.01 6.46 -4.50
CA THR A 95 -0.28 6.58 -3.84
C THR A 95 -1.27 5.55 -4.39
N SER A 96 -2.12 5.00 -3.52
CA SER A 96 -3.19 4.09 -3.92
C SER A 96 -4.42 4.26 -3.03
N SER A 97 -5.60 4.04 -3.61
CA SER A 97 -6.85 3.88 -2.84
C SER A 97 -6.96 2.49 -2.19
N HIS A 98 -6.10 1.55 -2.59
CA HIS A 98 -6.07 0.19 -2.07
C HIS A 98 -5.11 0.05 -0.87
N LEU A 99 -5.54 -0.69 0.15
CA LEU A 99 -4.71 -0.98 1.33
C LEU A 99 -3.82 -2.19 1.05
N PHE A 100 -2.53 -2.01 1.22
CA PHE A 100 -1.54 -3.08 1.06
C PHE A 100 -1.00 -3.58 2.40
N VAL A 101 -0.53 -4.83 2.40
CA VAL A 101 0.11 -5.48 3.56
C VAL A 101 1.62 -5.46 3.40
N GLU A 102 2.34 -5.04 4.44
CA GLU A 102 3.80 -5.02 4.44
C GLU A 102 4.39 -6.44 4.34
N ASN A 103 5.58 -6.54 3.73
CA ASN A 103 6.29 -7.76 3.36
C ASN A 103 5.57 -8.61 2.30
N THR A 104 4.52 -8.08 1.67
CA THR A 104 3.89 -8.72 0.50
C THR A 104 4.71 -8.39 -0.75
N VAL A 105 4.89 -9.38 -1.62
CA VAL A 105 5.51 -9.21 -2.93
C VAL A 105 4.42 -9.02 -3.97
N LEU A 106 4.54 -7.97 -4.78
CA LEU A 106 3.64 -7.63 -5.87
C LEU A 106 4.39 -7.77 -7.19
N GLN A 107 3.73 -8.32 -8.21
CA GLN A 107 4.21 -8.17 -9.58
C GLN A 107 3.71 -6.83 -10.12
N VAL A 108 4.61 -6.05 -10.71
CA VAL A 108 4.32 -4.69 -11.17
C VAL A 108 4.68 -4.56 -12.63
N GLY A 109 3.77 -3.94 -13.38
CA GLY A 109 3.94 -3.60 -14.78
C GLY A 109 3.92 -2.08 -15.00
N PHE A 110 4.89 -1.56 -15.74
CA PHE A 110 4.72 -0.25 -16.37
C PHE A 110 4.00 -0.42 -17.69
N ALA A 111 2.78 0.11 -17.79
CA ALA A 111 2.05 0.12 -19.05
C ALA A 111 2.50 1.27 -19.95
N ASP A 112 2.34 1.09 -21.26
CA ASP A 112 2.46 2.17 -22.23
C ASP A 112 1.37 3.22 -21.97
N PRO A 113 1.71 4.50 -21.72
CA PRO A 113 0.73 5.55 -21.46
C PRO A 113 -0.30 5.72 -22.60
N THR A 114 0.09 5.39 -23.83
CA THR A 114 -0.77 5.47 -25.02
C THR A 114 -1.56 4.18 -25.27
N LYS A 115 -1.11 3.06 -24.70
CA LYS A 115 -1.71 1.72 -24.83
C LYS A 115 -1.66 0.97 -23.50
N PRO A 116 -2.58 1.24 -22.57
CA PRO A 116 -2.53 0.69 -21.20
C PRO A 116 -2.54 -0.85 -21.10
N ALA A 117 -2.99 -1.54 -22.15
CA ALA A 117 -2.94 -3.00 -22.24
C ALA A 117 -1.54 -3.57 -22.57
N ASN A 118 -0.60 -2.72 -22.98
CA ASN A 118 0.76 -3.11 -23.34
C ASN A 118 1.70 -2.84 -22.17
N ILE A 119 2.19 -3.90 -21.53
CA ILE A 119 3.16 -3.78 -20.44
C ILE A 119 4.57 -3.67 -21.03
N LEU A 120 5.25 -2.56 -20.76
CA LEU A 120 6.58 -2.24 -21.25
C LEU A 120 7.69 -2.88 -20.40
N ILE A 121 7.47 -2.97 -19.09
CA ILE A 121 8.42 -3.51 -18.12
C ILE A 121 7.66 -4.21 -17.01
N GLU A 122 8.13 -5.40 -16.62
CA GLU A 122 7.65 -6.13 -15.43
C GLU A 122 8.77 -6.34 -14.41
N PHE A 123 8.44 -6.22 -13.13
CA PHE A 123 9.34 -6.57 -12.02
C PHE A 123 8.55 -6.78 -10.73
N ASP A 124 9.22 -7.36 -9.73
CA ASP A 124 8.62 -7.63 -8.43
C ASP A 124 9.00 -6.56 -7.40
N LEU A 125 8.02 -6.15 -6.60
CA LEU A 125 8.16 -5.21 -5.51
C LEU A 125 7.77 -5.83 -4.18
N GLU A 126 8.61 -5.66 -3.17
CA GLU A 126 8.22 -5.91 -1.80
C GLU A 126 7.69 -4.64 -1.15
N ILE A 127 6.52 -4.72 -0.53
CA ILE A 127 5.93 -3.60 0.22
C ILE A 127 6.65 -3.46 1.56
N ARG A 128 7.31 -2.31 1.77
CA ARG A 128 8.13 -2.07 2.98
C ARG A 128 7.50 -1.08 3.95
N ALA A 129 6.57 -0.25 3.49
CA ALA A 129 5.85 0.69 4.33
C ALA A 129 4.51 1.06 3.71
N VAL A 130 3.47 1.14 4.54
CA VAL A 130 2.17 1.68 4.14
C VAL A 130 1.70 2.67 5.19
N SER A 131 1.44 3.92 4.78
CA SER A 131 0.93 4.97 5.67
C SER A 131 -0.33 5.60 5.09
N CYS A 132 -1.33 5.88 5.94
CA CYS A 132 -2.54 6.58 5.52
C CYS A 132 -2.21 8.03 5.12
N CYS A 133 -2.87 8.53 4.07
CA CYS A 133 -2.87 9.93 3.67
C CYS A 133 -4.28 10.38 3.31
N ASN A 134 -4.49 11.68 3.09
CA ASN A 134 -5.83 12.27 2.92
C ASN A 134 -6.69 11.62 1.83
N GLN A 135 -6.09 10.95 0.84
CA GLN A 135 -6.79 10.37 -0.33
C GLN A 135 -6.53 8.86 -0.49
N GLY A 136 -6.04 8.18 0.55
CA GLY A 136 -5.77 6.73 0.51
C GLY A 136 -4.51 6.37 1.27
N TYR A 137 -3.59 5.70 0.60
CA TYR A 137 -2.38 5.16 1.19
C TYR A 137 -1.16 5.58 0.38
N LYS A 138 -0.11 6.01 1.08
CA LYS A 138 1.24 6.08 0.54
C LYS A 138 1.92 4.74 0.79
N VAL A 139 2.43 4.15 -0.29
CA VAL A 139 3.05 2.83 -0.28
C VAL A 139 4.50 2.97 -0.70
N GLY A 140 5.42 2.53 0.16
CA GLY A 140 6.85 2.46 -0.11
C GLY A 140 7.26 1.02 -0.41
N CYS A 141 7.89 0.82 -1.56
CA CYS A 141 8.34 -0.49 -2.01
C CYS A 141 9.85 -0.55 -2.19
N MET A 142 10.38 -1.77 -2.14
CA MET A 142 11.73 -2.14 -2.53
C MET A 142 11.66 -3.12 -3.71
N PHE A 143 12.60 -3.05 -4.64
CA PHE A 143 12.68 -4.09 -5.68
C PHE A 143 13.03 -5.43 -5.03
N TYR A 144 12.20 -6.45 -5.22
CA TYR A 144 12.33 -7.74 -4.53
C TYR A 144 13.59 -8.48 -4.97
N ASN A 145 13.81 -8.48 -6.29
CA ASN A 145 15.09 -8.80 -6.90
C ASN A 145 15.74 -7.49 -7.33
N SER A 146 17.05 -7.33 -7.11
CA SER A 146 17.78 -6.17 -7.62
C SER A 146 17.52 -6.05 -9.13
N LEU A 147 16.95 -4.92 -9.55
CA LEU A 147 16.74 -4.64 -10.97
C LEU A 147 18.09 -4.65 -11.66
N ASP A 148 18.16 -5.28 -12.83
CA ASP A 148 19.30 -5.07 -13.70
C ASP A 148 19.39 -3.58 -14.09
N GLU A 149 20.60 -3.12 -14.36
CA GLU A 149 20.88 -1.71 -14.68
C GLU A 149 20.13 -1.24 -15.94
N GLN A 150 19.93 -2.12 -16.91
CA GLN A 150 19.21 -1.79 -18.15
C GLN A 150 17.72 -1.57 -17.90
N LEU A 151 17.09 -2.40 -17.07
CA LEU A 151 15.71 -2.28 -16.62
C LEU A 151 15.53 -0.99 -15.82
N PHE A 152 16.46 -0.67 -14.93
CA PHE A 152 16.42 0.60 -14.19
C PHE A 152 16.52 1.81 -15.12
N HIS A 153 17.42 1.79 -16.11
CA HIS A 153 17.52 2.86 -17.11
C HIS A 153 16.27 2.99 -17.99
N ARG A 154 15.62 1.88 -18.35
CA ARG A 154 14.35 1.93 -19.08
C ARG A 154 13.24 2.48 -18.20
N LEU A 155 13.15 2.04 -16.95
CA LEU A 155 12.18 2.51 -15.98
C LEU A 155 12.30 4.02 -15.76
N THR A 156 13.53 4.52 -15.53
CA THR A 156 13.76 5.95 -15.33
C THR A 156 13.29 6.79 -16.51
N ARG A 157 13.50 6.36 -17.76
CA ARG A 157 12.98 7.03 -18.97
C ARG A 157 11.46 7.06 -19.09
N LEU A 158 10.75 6.12 -18.47
CA LEU A 158 9.28 6.06 -18.53
C LEU A 158 8.59 6.92 -17.47
N ILE A 159 9.34 7.30 -16.43
CA ILE A 159 8.79 7.97 -15.23
C ILE A 159 9.32 9.39 -15.02
N THR A 160 10.19 9.86 -15.93
CA THR A 160 10.63 11.27 -16.00
C THR A 160 9.86 12.00 -17.09
#